data_AF-A0A7J6QT38-F1
#
_entry.id   AF-A0A7J6QT38-F1
#
_cell.length_a   1.000
_cell.length_b   1.000
_cell.length_c   1.000
_cell.angle_alpha   90.00
_cell.angle_beta   90.00
_cell.angle_gamma   90.00
#
_symmetry.space_group_name_H-M   'P 1'
#
loop_
_entity.id
_entity.type
_entity.pdbx_description
1 polymer ?
#
loop_
_entity_poly.entity_id
_entity_poly.type
_entity_poly.pdbx_seq_one_letter_code
_entity_poly.pdbx_strand_id
1 'polypeptide(L)'
;VIAELNDEQVQCLSGGPVLCALSQTINPEAGGIGGTGGSTGGRYSERARAALRAAMTQEGPTLVQSFWHSLMAQRDLLVSHTAIINGFTENKGGLKLLGYLLDTSHTQLLQLTQYLVLVASAAHPYSELLPDVDQLFRPKGHRLMADQLPLAFHLCRPGLPPYGVLPSDDEKDRQTTVAKLGEAVKPFLPGQSEEALDGLSLNFYLTFWRLSLYDIYVPCDSYKKQIASMEREMVEMQGAADGRATAATPNPTKQTIKRAKKEIHRLREHIDKLRVEETLQLENHHRVLERLRRECGGWWKQEVGNEQATVALVKWMLAQRVMLSVQDALFCAHFVKLLVTLHPPGFQLLDFYNVATTLLMVLVQCCTESEARWFGVFLRDIM
;
A
#
# COMPACT_ATOMS: atom_id res chain seq x y z
N VAL A 1 7.94 14.82 -2.77
CA VAL A 1 7.78 14.31 -4.14
C VAL A 1 8.39 12.91 -4.15
N ILE A 2 7.57 11.87 -4.14
CA ILE A 2 8.08 10.52 -4.39
C ILE A 2 8.56 10.56 -5.84
N ALA A 3 9.86 10.37 -6.06
CA ALA A 3 10.42 10.32 -7.41
C ALA A 3 9.67 9.27 -8.23
N GLU A 4 9.50 9.52 -9.53
CA GLU A 4 8.81 8.60 -10.41
C GLU A 4 9.44 7.21 -10.32
N LEU A 5 8.68 6.23 -9.85
CA LEU A 5 9.13 4.85 -9.81
C LEU A 5 9.13 4.30 -11.24
N ASN A 6 10.25 3.71 -11.64
CA ASN A 6 10.32 2.93 -12.87
C ASN A 6 9.57 1.59 -12.72
N ASP A 7 9.35 0.89 -13.83
CA ASP A 7 8.57 -0.36 -13.81
C ASP A 7 9.14 -1.42 -12.87
N GLU A 8 10.47 -1.54 -12.76
CA GLU A 8 11.10 -2.49 -11.84
C GLU A 8 10.85 -2.12 -10.36
N GLN A 9 10.91 -0.83 -10.04
CA GLN A 9 10.62 -0.33 -8.70
C GLN A 9 9.15 -0.51 -8.33
N VAL A 10 8.24 -0.31 -9.29
CA VAL A 10 6.81 -0.58 -9.14
C VAL A 10 6.57 -2.05 -8.84
N GLN A 11 7.21 -2.97 -9.57
CA GLN A 11 7.08 -4.41 -9.30
C GLN A 11 7.59 -4.79 -7.90
N CYS A 12 8.65 -4.14 -7.41
CA CYS A 12 9.16 -4.38 -6.06
C CYS A 12 8.19 -3.97 -4.93
N LEU A 13 7.20 -3.10 -5.19
CA LEU A 13 6.18 -2.72 -4.21
C LEU A 13 5.26 -3.87 -3.78
N SER A 14 5.26 -4.96 -4.55
CA SER A 14 4.54 -6.18 -4.20
C SER A 14 5.32 -7.13 -3.29
N GLY A 15 6.60 -6.85 -3.05
CA GLY A 15 7.42 -7.61 -2.11
C GLY A 15 7.19 -7.21 -0.67
N GLY A 16 7.92 -7.86 0.22
CA GLY A 16 8.02 -7.45 1.62
C GLY A 16 8.82 -6.16 1.83
N PRO A 17 8.93 -5.71 3.10
CA PRO A 17 9.59 -4.47 3.48
C PRO A 17 11.04 -4.32 3.00
N VAL A 18 11.81 -5.42 2.96
CA VAL A 18 13.22 -5.42 2.53
C VAL A 18 13.32 -5.15 1.03
N LEU A 19 12.55 -5.86 0.21
CA LEU A 19 12.53 -5.64 -1.24
C LEU A 19 12.04 -4.22 -1.58
N CYS A 20 10.97 -3.77 -0.92
CA CYS A 20 10.42 -2.42 -1.09
C CYS A 20 11.45 -1.33 -0.71
N ALA A 21 12.16 -1.48 0.40
CA ALA A 21 13.15 -0.48 0.84
C ALA A 21 14.32 -0.38 -0.13
N LEU A 22 14.78 -1.52 -0.66
CA LEU A 22 15.88 -1.56 -1.61
C LEU A 22 15.51 -0.87 -2.93
N SER A 23 14.30 -1.11 -3.46
CA SER A 23 13.87 -0.49 -4.72
C SER A 23 13.77 1.04 -4.64
N GLN A 24 13.40 1.57 -3.48
CA GLN A 24 13.31 3.02 -3.24
C GLN A 24 14.69 3.68 -3.05
N THR A 25 15.72 2.92 -2.72
CA THR A 25 17.11 3.42 -2.61
C THR A 25 17.90 3.34 -3.93
N ILE A 26 17.41 2.59 -4.93
CA ILE A 26 18.00 2.50 -6.26
C ILE A 26 17.57 3.73 -7.06
N ASN A 27 18.11 4.89 -6.72
CA ASN A 27 18.09 6.06 -7.60
C ASN A 27 19.56 6.30 -8.02
N PRO A 28 19.95 6.05 -9.28
CA PRO A 28 21.36 6.10 -9.70
C PRO A 28 22.00 7.48 -9.57
N GLU A 29 21.21 8.55 -9.41
CA GLU A 29 21.70 9.91 -9.11
C GLU A 29 21.91 10.17 -7.61
N ALA A 30 21.37 9.32 -6.73
CA ALA A 30 21.60 9.36 -5.29
C ALA A 30 22.59 8.25 -4.91
N GLY A 31 23.88 8.56 -5.06
CA GLY A 31 24.98 7.61 -4.91
C GLY A 31 24.87 6.69 -3.68
N GLY A 32 25.01 5.40 -3.95
CA GLY A 32 25.32 4.36 -2.97
C GLY A 32 24.18 3.98 -2.03
N ILE A 33 24.08 2.67 -1.74
CA ILE A 33 23.26 2.13 -0.66
C ILE A 33 23.76 2.77 0.65
N GLY A 34 23.14 3.87 1.06
CA GLY A 34 23.59 4.69 2.19
C GLY A 34 23.65 6.17 1.90
N GLY A 35 22.52 6.76 1.49
CA GLY A 35 22.30 8.21 1.57
C GLY A 35 22.22 8.68 3.03
N THR A 36 23.32 8.58 3.78
CA THR A 36 23.53 9.44 4.94
C THR A 36 23.74 10.84 4.39
N GLY A 37 22.72 11.70 4.55
CA GLY A 37 22.87 13.14 4.37
C GLY A 37 24.13 13.65 5.07
N GLY A 38 24.78 14.64 4.46
CA GLY A 38 26.09 15.17 4.84
C GLY A 38 26.33 15.25 6.35
N SER A 39 27.56 14.90 6.72
CA SER A 39 28.07 14.62 8.08
C SER A 39 27.89 15.72 9.15
N THR A 40 27.24 16.83 8.86
CA THR A 40 26.89 17.89 9.82
C THR A 40 25.39 18.01 10.10
N GLY A 41 24.51 17.49 9.22
CA GLY A 41 23.05 17.50 9.38
C GLY A 41 22.42 16.23 9.98
N GLY A 42 23.18 15.12 10.02
CA GLY A 42 22.68 13.80 10.42
C GLY A 42 22.23 13.69 11.89
N ARG A 43 22.97 14.31 12.82
CA ARG A 43 22.65 14.22 14.27
C ARG A 43 21.41 15.01 14.68
N TYR A 44 21.21 16.20 14.11
CA TYR A 44 20.01 17.00 14.37
C TYR A 44 18.76 16.32 13.80
N SER A 45 18.87 15.73 12.61
CA SER A 45 17.79 14.94 12.00
C SER A 45 17.46 13.69 12.82
N GLU A 46 18.46 12.98 13.33
CA GLU A 46 18.26 11.74 14.11
C GLU A 46 17.64 12.02 15.47
N ARG A 47 18.08 13.07 16.17
CA ARG A 47 17.46 13.51 17.43
C ARG A 47 16.02 13.98 17.23
N ALA A 48 15.73 14.73 16.16
CA ALA A 48 14.38 15.15 15.82
C ALA A 48 13.48 13.96 15.47
N ARG A 49 13.99 12.98 14.72
CA ARG A 49 13.28 11.72 14.40
C ARG A 49 12.99 10.91 15.66
N ALA A 50 13.96 10.81 16.57
CA ALA A 50 13.79 10.13 17.85
C ALA A 50 12.77 10.84 18.74
N ALA A 51 12.79 12.18 18.79
CA ALA A 51 11.81 12.97 19.53
C ALA A 51 10.40 12.81 18.95
N LEU A 52 10.25 12.87 17.62
CA LEU A 52 8.96 12.63 16.97
C LEU A 52 8.44 11.20 17.24
N ARG A 53 9.32 10.19 17.16
CA ARG A 53 8.97 8.81 17.49
C ARG A 53 8.52 8.67 18.97
N ALA A 54 9.21 9.35 19.89
CA ALA A 54 8.84 9.36 21.30
C ALA A 54 7.49 10.05 21.52
N ALA A 55 7.24 11.19 20.89
CA ALA A 55 5.95 11.88 20.96
C ALA A 55 4.82 11.00 20.40
N MET A 56 5.04 10.35 19.26
CA MET A 56 4.07 9.42 18.66
C MET A 56 3.81 8.17 19.50
N THR A 57 4.74 7.74 20.33
CA THR A 57 4.51 6.56 21.19
C THR A 57 3.87 6.95 22.53
N GLN A 58 4.12 8.16 23.02
CA GLN A 58 3.56 8.67 24.28
C GLN A 58 2.16 9.26 24.12
N GLU A 59 1.91 10.00 23.04
CA GLU A 59 0.63 10.68 22.74
C GLU A 59 -0.04 10.13 21.46
N GLY A 60 0.42 8.97 20.98
CA GLY A 60 0.12 8.40 19.66
C GLY A 60 -1.33 8.49 19.23
N PRO A 61 -2.28 7.89 19.98
CA PRO A 61 -3.69 7.89 19.60
C PRO A 61 -4.23 9.30 19.35
N THR A 62 -3.96 10.23 20.26
CA THR A 62 -4.47 11.62 20.20
C THR A 62 -3.82 12.39 19.07
N LEU A 63 -2.52 12.24 18.89
CA LEU A 63 -1.76 12.96 17.88
C LEU A 63 -2.09 12.45 16.47
N VAL A 64 -2.13 11.13 16.28
CA VAL A 64 -2.54 10.49 15.02
C VAL A 64 -3.98 10.83 14.69
N GLN A 65 -4.89 10.81 15.68
CA GLN A 65 -6.28 11.25 15.49
C GLN A 65 -6.36 12.71 15.04
N SER A 66 -5.55 13.61 15.62
CA SER A 66 -5.53 15.02 15.25
C SER A 66 -5.02 15.25 13.83
N PHE A 67 -3.98 14.52 13.42
CA PHE A 67 -3.50 14.54 12.04
C PHE A 67 -4.54 13.98 11.08
N TRP A 68 -5.15 12.84 11.42
CA TRP A 68 -6.22 12.21 10.63
C TRP A 68 -7.38 13.17 10.39
N HIS A 69 -7.93 13.76 11.46
CA HIS A 69 -9.05 14.70 11.35
C HIS A 69 -8.70 15.93 10.52
N SER A 70 -7.50 16.49 10.70
CA SER A 70 -7.07 17.69 9.98
C SER A 70 -6.90 17.41 8.48
N LEU A 71 -6.29 16.27 8.12
CA LEU A 71 -6.11 15.87 6.72
C LEU A 71 -7.45 15.54 6.05
N MET A 72 -8.36 14.84 6.75
CA MET A 72 -9.70 14.56 6.23
C MET A 72 -10.52 15.83 6.01
N ALA A 73 -10.50 16.76 6.98
CA ALA A 73 -11.18 18.04 6.85
C ALA A 73 -10.62 18.87 5.68
N GLN A 74 -9.30 18.89 5.51
CA GLN A 74 -8.68 19.56 4.36
C GLN A 74 -9.12 18.94 3.03
N ARG A 75 -9.16 17.61 2.93
CA ARG A 75 -9.62 16.92 1.72
C ARG A 75 -11.09 17.23 1.44
N ASP A 76 -11.96 17.18 2.45
CA ASP A 76 -13.38 17.50 2.30
C ASP A 76 -13.60 18.94 1.80
N LEU A 77 -12.81 19.90 2.30
CA LEU A 77 -12.86 21.27 1.81
C LEU A 77 -12.50 21.41 0.32
N LEU A 78 -11.56 20.58 -0.17
CA LEU A 78 -11.11 20.62 -1.57
C LEU A 78 -12.10 19.93 -2.52
N VAL A 79 -12.89 18.96 -2.03
CA VAL A 79 -13.74 18.11 -2.89
C VAL A 79 -15.24 18.41 -2.76
N SER A 80 -15.69 18.88 -1.59
CA SER A 80 -17.12 19.03 -1.29
C SER A 80 -17.57 20.49 -1.15
N HIS A 81 -16.67 21.42 -0.85
CA HIS A 81 -17.06 22.79 -0.51
C HIS A 81 -17.26 23.66 -1.76
N THR A 82 -18.51 23.79 -2.22
CA THR A 82 -18.90 24.45 -3.49
C THR A 82 -18.30 25.85 -3.67
N ALA A 83 -18.25 26.68 -2.64
CA ALA A 83 -17.67 28.03 -2.76
C ALA A 83 -16.16 28.01 -3.05
N ILE A 84 -15.43 27.04 -2.48
CA ILE A 84 -13.99 26.87 -2.71
C ILE A 84 -13.78 26.36 -4.13
N ILE A 85 -14.53 25.33 -4.51
CA ILE A 85 -14.48 24.73 -5.85
C ILE A 85 -14.80 25.77 -6.92
N ASN A 86 -15.88 26.53 -6.75
CA ASN A 86 -16.26 27.60 -7.68
C ASN A 86 -15.15 28.64 -7.83
N GLY A 87 -14.53 29.05 -6.70
CA GLY A 87 -13.38 29.95 -6.71
C GLY A 87 -12.18 29.40 -7.50
N PHE A 88 -11.95 28.09 -7.49
CA PHE A 88 -10.93 27.47 -8.34
C PHE A 88 -11.36 27.32 -9.80
N THR A 89 -12.63 26.98 -10.08
CA THR A 89 -13.11 26.75 -11.45
C THR A 89 -13.27 28.04 -12.25
N GLU A 90 -13.62 29.14 -11.61
CA GLU A 90 -13.82 30.45 -12.24
C GLU A 90 -12.49 31.11 -12.66
N ASN A 91 -11.38 30.70 -12.04
CA ASN A 91 -10.06 31.27 -12.30
C ASN A 91 -9.25 30.42 -13.28
N LYS A 92 -8.59 31.08 -14.24
CA LYS A 92 -7.71 30.40 -15.21
C LYS A 92 -6.58 29.68 -14.46
N GLY A 93 -6.56 28.35 -14.57
CA GLY A 93 -5.56 27.51 -13.91
C GLY A 93 -5.93 27.08 -12.48
N GLY A 94 -7.07 27.50 -11.93
CA GLY A 94 -7.47 27.11 -10.58
C GLY A 94 -7.80 25.62 -10.45
N LEU A 95 -8.36 24.97 -11.48
CA LEU A 95 -8.49 23.50 -11.51
C LEU A 95 -7.15 22.76 -11.40
N LYS A 96 -6.09 23.29 -12.02
CA LYS A 96 -4.75 22.71 -11.91
C LYS A 96 -4.20 22.83 -10.49
N LEU A 97 -4.41 23.98 -9.86
CA LEU A 97 -4.03 24.20 -8.47
C LEU A 97 -4.83 23.31 -7.52
N LEU A 98 -6.14 23.16 -7.76
CA LEU A 98 -7.01 22.28 -6.97
C LEU A 98 -6.51 20.82 -7.01
N GLY A 99 -6.24 20.30 -8.21
CA GLY A 99 -5.68 18.95 -8.38
C GLY A 99 -4.33 18.78 -7.66
N TYR A 100 -3.43 19.77 -7.78
CA TYR A 100 -2.15 19.76 -7.08
C TYR A 100 -2.30 19.74 -5.54
N LEU A 101 -3.23 20.53 -4.99
CA LEU A 101 -3.50 20.56 -3.56
C LEU A 101 -4.08 19.23 -3.07
N LEU A 102 -4.98 18.63 -3.85
CA LEU A 102 -5.58 17.32 -3.54
C LEU A 102 -4.50 16.23 -3.53
N ASP A 103 -3.66 16.18 -4.56
CA ASP A 103 -2.55 15.23 -4.67
C ASP A 103 -1.52 15.40 -3.54
N THR A 104 -1.24 16.64 -3.15
CA THR A 104 -0.33 16.94 -2.04
C THR A 104 -0.90 16.47 -0.71
N SER A 105 -2.17 16.77 -0.43
CA SER A 105 -2.87 16.32 0.79
C SER A 105 -2.91 14.79 0.86
N HIS A 106 -3.23 14.14 -0.26
CA HIS A 106 -3.23 12.68 -0.36
C HIS A 106 -1.85 12.06 -0.11
N THR A 107 -0.81 12.64 -0.71
CA THR A 107 0.58 12.19 -0.52
C THR A 107 1.01 12.27 0.94
N GLN A 108 0.61 13.33 1.66
CA GLN A 108 0.90 13.48 3.10
C GLN A 108 0.27 12.36 3.93
N LEU A 109 -0.92 11.91 3.56
CA LEU A 109 -1.63 10.82 4.24
C LEU A 109 -0.94 9.46 4.01
N LEU A 110 -0.51 9.19 2.78
CA LEU A 110 0.28 7.99 2.47
C LEU A 110 1.61 8.00 3.25
N GLN A 111 2.28 9.15 3.32
CA GLN A 111 3.53 9.32 4.06
C GLN A 111 3.34 9.14 5.57
N LEU A 112 2.25 9.65 6.14
CA LEU A 112 1.89 9.42 7.54
C LEU A 112 1.77 7.92 7.82
N THR A 113 1.01 7.20 6.99
CA THR A 113 0.81 5.75 7.15
C THR A 113 2.14 4.99 7.08
N GLN A 114 2.98 5.30 6.09
CA GLN A 114 4.32 4.71 5.95
C GLN A 114 5.20 5.00 7.18
N TYR A 115 5.16 6.22 7.71
CA TYR A 115 5.91 6.60 8.90
C TYR A 115 5.44 5.84 10.15
N LEU A 116 4.12 5.70 10.33
CA LEU A 116 3.55 4.97 11.47
C LEU A 116 3.94 3.48 11.43
N VAL A 117 3.94 2.85 10.25
CA VAL A 117 4.41 1.46 10.08
C VAL A 117 5.88 1.34 10.49
N LEU A 118 6.72 2.29 10.06
CA LEU A 118 8.14 2.34 10.42
C LEU A 118 8.38 2.56 11.92
N VAL A 119 7.49 3.28 12.61
CA VAL A 119 7.57 3.52 14.05
C VAL A 119 7.15 2.30 14.85
N ALA A 120 6.03 1.68 14.50
CA ALA A 120 5.45 0.58 15.25
C ALA A 120 6.18 -0.75 15.09
N SER A 121 6.83 -0.99 13.94
CA SER A 121 7.56 -2.23 13.58
C SER A 121 6.71 -3.51 13.48
N ALA A 122 5.52 -3.58 14.12
CA ALA A 122 4.60 -4.72 14.09
C ALA A 122 3.12 -4.26 14.17
N ALA A 123 2.19 -5.15 13.83
CA ALA A 123 0.76 -4.85 13.73
C ALA A 123 0.12 -4.42 15.07
N HIS A 124 0.45 -5.10 16.17
CA HIS A 124 -0.17 -4.79 17.47
C HIS A 124 0.24 -3.41 18.02
N PRO A 125 1.55 -3.05 18.13
CA PRO A 125 1.93 -1.69 18.48
C PRO A 125 1.39 -0.64 17.51
N TYR A 126 1.23 -0.98 16.22
CA TYR A 126 0.63 -0.07 15.24
C TYR A 126 -0.84 0.22 15.54
N SER A 127 -1.61 -0.83 15.88
CA SER A 127 -3.02 -0.69 16.24
C SER A 127 -3.22 0.20 17.47
N GLU A 128 -2.27 0.21 18.41
CA GLU A 128 -2.29 1.07 19.59
C GLU A 128 -1.99 2.54 19.29
N LEU A 129 -1.37 2.86 18.15
CA LEU A 129 -1.15 4.24 17.71
C LEU A 129 -2.40 4.86 17.08
N LEU A 130 -3.36 4.05 16.66
CA LEU A 130 -4.55 4.51 15.97
C LEU A 130 -5.69 4.81 16.97
N PRO A 131 -6.59 5.74 16.61
CA PRO A 131 -7.88 5.82 17.28
C PRO A 131 -8.68 4.52 17.09
N ASP A 132 -9.65 4.28 17.96
CA ASP A 132 -10.57 3.14 17.82
C ASP A 132 -11.27 3.17 16.45
N VAL A 133 -11.60 1.99 15.92
CA VAL A 133 -12.24 1.83 14.60
C VAL A 133 -13.50 2.68 14.49
N ASP A 134 -14.31 2.80 15.55
CA ASP A 134 -15.49 3.66 15.51
C ASP A 134 -15.13 5.14 15.36
N GLN A 135 -14.03 5.60 15.96
CA GLN A 135 -13.59 6.99 15.84
C GLN A 135 -12.89 7.26 14.50
N LEU A 136 -12.20 6.26 13.95
CA LEU A 136 -11.56 6.35 12.66
C LEU A 136 -12.59 6.49 11.54
N PHE A 137 -13.66 5.69 11.61
CA PHE A 137 -14.74 5.67 10.61
C PHE A 137 -15.89 6.61 10.99
N ARG A 138 -16.04 7.07 12.23
CA ARG A 138 -17.07 8.04 12.65
C ARG A 138 -16.47 9.10 13.59
N PRO A 139 -15.62 10.00 13.07
CA PRO A 139 -15.01 11.04 13.87
C PRO A 139 -16.07 11.98 14.45
N LYS A 140 -15.91 12.37 15.71
CA LYS A 140 -16.85 13.28 16.37
C LYS A 140 -16.85 14.64 15.66
N GLY A 141 -18.02 15.09 15.19
CA GLY A 141 -18.20 16.42 14.60
C GLY A 141 -17.85 16.53 13.12
N HIS A 142 -17.46 15.44 12.46
CA HIS A 142 -17.25 15.40 11.01
C HIS A 142 -17.86 14.12 10.45
N ARG A 143 -18.63 14.22 9.37
CA ARG A 143 -19.10 13.04 8.64
C ARG A 143 -17.99 12.68 7.66
N LEU A 144 -17.38 11.49 7.80
CA LEU A 144 -16.56 10.97 6.71
C LEU A 144 -17.44 10.82 5.47
N MET A 145 -16.92 11.20 4.33
CA MET A 145 -17.60 10.98 3.05
C MET A 145 -17.25 9.58 2.51
N ALA A 146 -18.07 9.05 1.62
CA ALA A 146 -17.88 7.69 1.09
C ALA A 146 -16.53 7.55 0.33
N ASP A 147 -16.05 8.62 -0.31
CA ASP A 147 -14.75 8.70 -0.99
C ASP A 147 -13.55 8.67 -0.03
N GLN A 148 -13.78 8.87 1.27
CA GLN A 148 -12.74 8.84 2.30
C GLN A 148 -12.58 7.46 2.94
N LEU A 149 -13.50 6.53 2.68
CA LEU A 149 -13.46 5.16 3.18
C LEU A 149 -12.18 4.39 2.77
N PRO A 150 -11.67 4.51 1.52
CA PRO A 150 -10.40 3.88 1.13
C PRO A 150 -9.22 4.36 1.98
N LEU A 151 -9.20 5.64 2.37
CA LEU A 151 -8.15 6.23 3.19
C LEU A 151 -8.21 5.69 4.63
N ALA A 152 -9.42 5.49 5.19
CA ALA A 152 -9.59 4.88 6.50
C ALA A 152 -9.07 3.44 6.52
N PHE A 153 -9.39 2.66 5.48
CA PHE A 153 -8.83 1.32 5.31
C PHE A 153 -7.32 1.35 5.11
N HIS A 154 -6.77 2.28 4.32
CA HIS A 154 -5.33 2.43 4.15
C HIS A 154 -4.62 2.64 5.49
N LEU A 155 -5.19 3.50 6.35
CA LEU A 155 -4.63 3.80 7.66
C LEU A 155 -4.78 2.63 8.65
N CYS A 156 -5.93 1.94 8.72
CA CYS A 156 -6.08 0.87 9.71
C CYS A 156 -5.48 -0.48 9.30
N ARG A 157 -5.36 -0.77 7.99
CA ARG A 157 -4.98 -2.09 7.46
C ARG A 157 -3.69 -2.66 8.08
N PRO A 158 -2.59 -1.90 8.26
CA PRO A 158 -1.37 -2.45 8.86
C PRO A 158 -1.52 -2.90 10.33
N GLY A 159 -2.53 -2.39 11.04
CA GLY A 159 -2.84 -2.78 12.42
C GLY A 159 -3.86 -3.91 12.53
N LEU A 160 -4.45 -4.34 11.42
CA LEU A 160 -5.42 -5.44 11.44
C LEU A 160 -4.71 -6.79 11.61
N PRO A 161 -5.38 -7.78 12.21
CA PRO A 161 -4.84 -9.13 12.28
C PRO A 161 -4.48 -9.67 10.89
N PRO A 162 -3.30 -10.28 10.70
CA PRO A 162 -2.88 -10.81 9.40
C PRO A 162 -3.90 -11.78 8.81
N TYR A 163 -4.16 -11.66 7.51
CA TYR A 163 -5.23 -12.42 6.87
C TYR A 163 -4.95 -13.92 6.78
N GLY A 164 -3.71 -14.29 6.49
CA GLY A 164 -3.25 -15.67 6.28
C GLY A 164 -3.10 -16.51 7.55
N VAL A 165 -3.28 -15.95 8.75
CA VAL A 165 -3.19 -16.73 9.99
C VAL A 165 -4.52 -17.45 10.22
N LEU A 166 -4.48 -18.79 10.21
CA LEU A 166 -5.62 -19.63 10.50
C LEU A 166 -6.04 -19.50 11.98
N PRO A 167 -7.29 -19.87 12.34
CA PRO A 167 -7.78 -19.81 13.72
C PRO A 167 -6.93 -20.69 14.66
N SER A 168 -6.25 -20.07 15.63
CA SER A 168 -5.75 -20.74 16.85
C SER A 168 -5.75 -19.72 17.98
N ASP A 169 -6.40 -20.09 19.09
CA ASP A 169 -6.62 -19.41 20.39
C ASP A 169 -7.09 -17.94 20.40
N ASP A 170 -6.68 -17.09 19.45
CA ASP A 170 -7.08 -15.67 19.29
C ASP A 170 -8.30 -15.46 18.37
N GLU A 171 -9.03 -16.52 18.03
CA GLU A 171 -10.11 -16.47 17.04
C GLU A 171 -11.24 -15.52 17.45
N LYS A 172 -11.53 -15.48 18.76
CA LYS A 172 -12.56 -14.61 19.32
C LYS A 172 -12.22 -13.13 19.12
N ASP A 173 -10.97 -12.73 19.31
CA ASP A 173 -10.52 -11.33 19.17
C ASP A 173 -10.48 -10.90 17.71
N ARG A 174 -10.10 -11.81 16.81
CA ARG A 174 -10.15 -11.58 15.36
C ARG A 174 -11.58 -11.40 14.87
N GLN A 175 -12.49 -12.29 15.29
CA GLN A 175 -13.88 -12.24 14.88
C GLN A 175 -14.58 -11.00 15.44
N THR A 176 -14.24 -10.61 16.67
CA THR A 176 -14.67 -9.35 17.28
C THR A 176 -14.16 -8.14 16.49
N THR A 177 -12.89 -8.13 16.07
CA THR A 177 -12.32 -7.05 15.26
C THR A 177 -13.01 -6.92 13.90
N VAL A 178 -13.24 -8.04 13.21
CA VAL A 178 -13.93 -8.04 11.91
C VAL A 178 -15.39 -7.59 12.05
N ALA A 179 -16.08 -8.01 13.11
CA ALA A 179 -17.44 -7.58 13.39
C ALA A 179 -17.52 -6.07 13.64
N LYS A 180 -16.63 -5.51 14.49
CA LYS A 180 -16.52 -4.06 14.72
C LYS A 180 -16.28 -3.29 13.43
N LEU A 181 -15.37 -3.78 12.58
CA LEU A 181 -15.10 -3.17 11.28
C LEU A 181 -16.32 -3.21 10.36
N GLY A 182 -17.07 -4.31 10.35
CA GLY A 182 -18.33 -4.43 9.61
C GLY A 182 -19.35 -3.38 10.04
N GLU A 183 -19.59 -3.24 11.35
CA GLU A 183 -20.49 -2.23 11.90
C GLU A 183 -20.04 -0.80 11.61
N ALA A 184 -18.74 -0.53 11.67
CA ALA A 184 -18.17 0.77 11.37
C ALA A 184 -18.38 1.18 9.90
N VAL A 185 -18.31 0.22 8.98
CA VAL A 185 -18.41 0.42 7.52
C VAL A 185 -19.86 0.57 7.03
N LYS A 186 -20.84 -0.09 7.67
CA LYS A 186 -22.25 -0.10 7.23
C LYS A 186 -22.83 1.27 6.85
N PRO A 187 -22.61 2.37 7.60
CA PRO A 187 -23.15 3.69 7.25
C PRO A 187 -22.56 4.31 5.98
N PHE A 188 -21.42 3.80 5.50
CA PHE A 188 -20.75 4.28 4.28
C PHE A 188 -21.19 3.52 3.04
N LEU A 189 -21.89 2.41 3.22
CA LEU A 189 -22.50 1.69 2.11
C LEU A 189 -23.63 2.55 1.50
N PRO A 190 -23.79 2.57 0.17
CA PRO A 190 -24.87 3.32 -0.49
C PRO A 190 -26.26 3.02 0.10
N GLY A 191 -26.93 3.99 0.72
CA GLY A 191 -28.23 3.73 1.37
C GLY A 191 -28.15 3.03 2.74
N GLN A 192 -26.96 2.90 3.32
CA GLN A 192 -26.71 2.45 4.69
C GLN A 192 -27.20 1.02 5.00
N SER A 193 -27.30 0.17 3.98
CA SER A 193 -27.78 -1.22 4.07
C SER A 193 -26.79 -2.18 3.41
N GLU A 194 -26.78 -3.46 3.80
CA GLU A 194 -26.03 -4.51 3.09
C GLU A 194 -26.64 -4.85 1.71
N GLU A 195 -27.86 -4.37 1.45
CA GLU A 195 -28.49 -4.43 0.13
C GLU A 195 -27.77 -3.52 -0.88
N ALA A 196 -27.05 -2.51 -0.40
CA ALA A 196 -26.26 -1.55 -1.17
C ALA A 196 -25.11 -2.14 -1.99
N LEU A 197 -24.73 -3.37 -1.66
CA LEU A 197 -23.67 -4.09 -2.33
C LEU A 197 -24.17 -4.80 -3.61
N ASP A 198 -25.43 -4.55 -4.00
CA ASP A 198 -26.07 -4.94 -5.25
C ASP A 198 -25.85 -6.41 -5.67
N GLY A 199 -25.79 -7.30 -4.67
CA GLY A 199 -25.57 -8.74 -4.88
C GLY A 199 -24.22 -9.25 -4.40
N LEU A 200 -23.32 -8.41 -3.91
CA LEU A 200 -22.11 -8.82 -3.19
C LEU A 200 -22.38 -8.98 -1.68
N SER A 201 -21.62 -9.82 -1.00
CA SER A 201 -21.70 -9.99 0.45
C SER A 201 -20.82 -8.99 1.20
N LEU A 202 -21.25 -8.58 2.41
CA LEU A 202 -20.43 -7.73 3.28
C LEU A 202 -19.09 -8.41 3.64
N ASN A 203 -19.09 -9.73 3.79
CA ASN A 203 -17.86 -10.49 4.04
C ASN A 203 -16.86 -10.36 2.87
N PHE A 204 -17.33 -10.41 1.62
CA PHE A 204 -16.47 -10.19 0.46
C PHE A 204 -15.92 -8.76 0.44
N TYR A 205 -16.78 -7.78 0.69
CA TYR A 205 -16.38 -6.38 0.79
C TYR A 205 -15.26 -6.17 1.82
N LEU A 206 -15.45 -6.68 3.05
CA LEU A 206 -14.44 -6.59 4.10
C LEU A 206 -13.16 -7.37 3.76
N THR A 207 -13.28 -8.54 3.13
CA THR A 207 -12.14 -9.34 2.66
C THR A 207 -11.26 -8.53 1.71
N PHE A 208 -11.86 -7.91 0.69
CA PHE A 208 -11.14 -7.06 -0.27
C PHE A 208 -10.35 -5.96 0.44
N TRP A 209 -10.99 -5.18 1.31
CA TRP A 209 -10.35 -4.01 1.93
C TRP A 209 -9.28 -4.37 2.97
N ARG A 210 -9.37 -5.56 3.58
CA ARG A 210 -8.39 -6.09 4.54
C ARG A 210 -7.13 -6.64 3.86
N LEU A 211 -7.26 -7.26 2.70
CA LEU A 211 -6.13 -7.81 1.97
C LEU A 211 -5.18 -6.69 1.50
N SER A 212 -3.89 -6.97 1.54
CA SER A 212 -2.81 -6.16 0.97
C SER A 212 -2.24 -6.82 -0.29
N LEU A 213 -1.41 -6.10 -1.05
CA LEU A 213 -0.73 -6.67 -2.22
C LEU A 213 0.21 -7.82 -1.83
N TYR A 214 0.86 -7.72 -0.66
CA TYR A 214 1.74 -8.75 -0.11
C TYR A 214 1.02 -10.09 0.13
N ASP A 215 -0.27 -10.05 0.42
CA ASP A 215 -1.09 -11.25 0.68
C ASP A 215 -1.43 -12.03 -0.60
N ILE A 216 -1.65 -11.31 -1.70
CA ILE A 216 -2.24 -11.89 -2.92
C ILE A 216 -1.25 -12.09 -4.07
N TYR A 217 -0.02 -11.60 -3.95
CA TYR A 217 1.00 -11.74 -4.99
C TYR A 217 2.41 -11.79 -4.40
N VAL A 218 3.30 -12.57 -5.04
CA VAL A 218 4.71 -12.69 -4.67
C VAL A 218 5.59 -12.44 -5.91
N PRO A 219 6.39 -11.35 -5.94
CA PRO A 219 7.21 -11.01 -7.08
C PRO A 219 8.53 -11.80 -7.10
N CYS A 220 8.45 -13.11 -7.31
CA CYS A 220 9.61 -14.01 -7.29
C CYS A 220 10.72 -13.55 -8.23
N ASP A 221 10.37 -13.01 -9.40
CA ASP A 221 11.36 -12.53 -10.36
C ASP A 221 12.08 -11.26 -9.89
N SER A 222 11.40 -10.38 -9.16
CA SER A 222 12.02 -9.19 -8.56
C SER A 222 13.00 -9.58 -7.46
N TYR A 223 12.64 -10.55 -6.60
CA TYR A 223 13.56 -11.11 -5.60
C TYR A 223 14.80 -11.70 -6.26
N LYS A 224 14.63 -12.59 -7.24
CA LYS A 224 15.74 -13.21 -7.98
C LYS A 224 16.64 -12.17 -8.64
N LYS A 225 16.07 -11.16 -9.32
CA LYS A 225 16.84 -10.09 -9.97
C LYS A 225 17.67 -9.30 -8.97
N GLN A 226 17.10 -8.88 -7.84
CA GLN A 226 17.81 -8.12 -6.81
C GLN A 226 18.93 -8.95 -6.17
N ILE A 227 18.66 -10.22 -5.84
CA ILE A 227 19.67 -11.14 -5.32
C ILE A 227 20.80 -11.33 -6.32
N ALA A 228 20.49 -11.61 -7.59
CA ALA A 228 21.51 -11.80 -8.63
C ALA A 228 22.32 -10.51 -8.90
N SER A 229 21.72 -9.33 -8.72
CA SER A 229 22.45 -8.06 -8.80
C SER A 229 23.48 -7.92 -7.68
N MET A 230 23.06 -8.18 -6.44
CA MET A 230 23.96 -8.11 -5.27
C MET A 230 25.05 -9.19 -5.31
N GLU A 231 24.73 -10.40 -5.78
CA GLU A 231 25.71 -11.47 -5.95
C GLU A 231 26.78 -11.10 -6.98
N ARG A 232 26.41 -10.46 -8.09
CA ARG A 232 27.37 -9.94 -9.08
C ARG A 232 28.28 -8.87 -8.48
N GLU A 233 27.72 -7.92 -7.74
CA GLU A 233 28.49 -6.87 -7.06
C GLU A 233 29.50 -7.45 -6.04
N MET A 234 29.10 -8.49 -5.30
CA MET A 234 30.00 -9.22 -4.41
C MET A 234 31.17 -9.88 -5.14
N VAL A 235 30.90 -10.53 -6.28
CA VAL A 235 31.94 -11.18 -7.11
C VAL A 235 32.94 -10.16 -7.64
N GLU A 236 32.47 -9.01 -8.12
CA GLU A 236 33.33 -7.92 -8.61
C GLU A 236 34.24 -7.36 -7.50
N MET A 237 33.71 -7.22 -6.28
CA MET A 237 34.48 -6.74 -5.13
C MET A 237 35.42 -7.78 -4.51
N GLN A 238 35.26 -9.06 -4.83
CA GLN A 238 36.04 -10.15 -4.22
C GLN A 238 37.55 -9.98 -4.46
N GLY A 239 37.94 -9.55 -5.67
CA GLY A 239 39.35 -9.30 -6.00
C GLY A 239 39.99 -8.26 -5.06
N ALA A 240 39.29 -7.14 -4.81
CA ALA A 240 39.75 -6.11 -3.88
C ALA A 240 39.75 -6.59 -2.43
N ALA A 241 38.78 -7.43 -2.04
CA ALA A 241 38.71 -8.02 -0.70
C ALA A 241 39.83 -9.04 -0.42
N ASP A 242 40.32 -9.72 -1.46
CA ASP A 242 41.45 -10.64 -1.37
C ASP A 242 42.81 -9.93 -1.44
N GLY A 243 42.82 -8.61 -1.61
CA GLY A 243 44.04 -7.82 -1.76
C GLY A 243 44.72 -8.00 -3.13
N ARG A 244 43.97 -8.43 -4.15
CA ARG A 244 44.45 -8.50 -5.53
C ARG A 244 44.31 -7.14 -6.20
N ALA A 245 45.26 -6.79 -7.06
CA ALA A 245 45.14 -5.62 -7.93
C ALA A 245 43.97 -5.83 -8.90
N THR A 246 43.06 -4.87 -8.96
CA THR A 246 41.91 -4.86 -9.87
C THR A 246 41.91 -3.57 -10.68
N ALA A 247 41.13 -3.51 -11.77
CA ALA A 247 40.98 -2.28 -12.56
C ALA A 247 40.51 -1.08 -11.70
N ALA A 248 39.62 -1.34 -10.73
CA ALA A 248 39.12 -0.33 -9.80
C ALA A 248 40.06 -0.05 -8.62
N THR A 249 40.96 -0.98 -8.25
CA THR A 249 41.91 -0.82 -7.15
C THR A 249 43.27 -1.40 -7.53
N PRO A 250 44.11 -0.65 -8.28
CA PRO A 250 45.40 -1.12 -8.76
C PRO A 250 46.41 -1.37 -7.62
N ASN A 251 46.35 -0.54 -6.57
CA ASN A 251 47.19 -0.62 -5.38
C ASN A 251 46.34 -0.92 -4.13
N PRO A 252 46.07 -2.19 -3.80
CA PRO A 252 45.25 -2.57 -2.66
C PRO A 252 45.95 -2.21 -1.35
N THR A 253 45.32 -1.34 -0.56
CA THR A 253 45.76 -0.98 0.79
C THR A 253 44.99 -1.78 1.83
N LYS A 254 45.51 -1.88 3.06
CA LYS A 254 44.76 -2.49 4.18
C LYS A 254 43.38 -1.87 4.38
N GLN A 255 43.23 -0.57 4.10
CA GLN A 255 41.96 0.14 4.22
C GLN A 255 40.96 -0.23 3.11
N THR A 256 41.40 -0.33 1.85
CA THR A 256 40.53 -0.72 0.73
C THR A 256 40.08 -2.17 0.87
N ILE A 257 40.99 -3.07 1.27
CA ILE A 257 40.66 -4.47 1.59
C ILE A 257 39.59 -4.55 2.69
N LYS A 258 39.78 -3.80 3.80
CA LYS A 258 38.81 -3.79 4.91
C LYS A 258 37.45 -3.26 4.48
N ARG A 259 37.41 -2.23 3.63
CA ARG A 259 36.16 -1.68 3.07
C ARG A 259 35.45 -2.70 2.18
N ALA A 260 36.16 -3.33 1.25
CA ALA A 260 35.59 -4.35 0.37
C ALA A 260 35.03 -5.55 1.16
N LYS A 261 35.78 -6.05 2.16
CA LYS A 261 35.29 -7.13 3.06
C LYS A 261 34.02 -6.71 3.83
N LYS A 262 33.97 -5.48 4.32
CA LYS A 262 32.79 -4.95 5.03
C LYS A 262 31.58 -4.86 4.11
N GLU A 263 31.76 -4.41 2.87
CA GLU A 263 30.66 -4.29 1.92
C GLU A 263 30.16 -5.66 1.44
N ILE A 264 31.07 -6.61 1.16
CA ILE A 264 30.71 -8.00 0.86
C ILE A 264 29.89 -8.61 2.00
N HIS A 265 30.29 -8.39 3.25
CA HIS A 265 29.55 -8.88 4.40
C HIS A 265 28.15 -8.26 4.47
N ARG A 266 28.04 -6.95 4.26
CA ARG A 266 26.77 -6.22 4.22
C ARG A 266 25.85 -6.74 3.11
N LEU A 267 26.36 -6.94 1.89
CA LEU A 267 25.58 -7.46 0.76
C LEU A 267 25.07 -8.87 1.07
N ARG A 268 25.92 -9.73 1.65
CA ARG A 268 25.50 -11.07 2.08
C ARG A 268 24.35 -11.02 3.10
N GLU A 269 24.43 -10.14 4.10
CA GLU A 269 23.32 -9.96 5.06
C GLU A 269 22.02 -9.50 4.39
N HIS A 270 22.09 -8.67 3.35
CA HIS A 270 20.90 -8.23 2.61
C HIS A 270 20.31 -9.36 1.75
N ILE A 271 21.16 -10.15 1.09
CA ILE A 271 20.72 -11.34 0.34
C ILE A 271 20.02 -12.33 1.26
N ASP A 272 20.60 -12.62 2.43
CA ASP A 272 20.01 -13.55 3.40
C ASP A 272 18.63 -13.04 3.87
N LYS A 273 18.49 -11.74 4.14
CA LYS A 273 17.20 -11.12 4.47
C LYS A 273 16.18 -11.23 3.35
N LEU A 274 16.57 -10.99 2.10
CA LEU A 274 15.69 -11.12 0.93
C LEU A 274 15.19 -12.56 0.75
N ARG A 275 16.06 -13.56 0.91
CA ARG A 275 15.69 -14.98 0.80
C ARG A 275 14.72 -15.41 1.90
N VAL A 276 14.97 -14.97 3.13
CA VAL A 276 14.05 -15.22 4.26
C VAL A 276 12.71 -14.54 4.00
N GLU A 277 12.70 -13.28 3.57
CA GLU A 277 11.48 -12.54 3.27
C GLU A 277 10.66 -13.17 2.15
N GLU A 278 11.29 -13.57 1.04
CA GLU A 278 10.63 -14.26 -0.08
C GLU A 278 9.94 -15.55 0.40
N THR A 279 10.63 -16.33 1.23
CA THR A 279 10.10 -17.57 1.81
C THR A 279 8.88 -17.29 2.69
N LEU A 280 8.98 -16.30 3.59
CA LEU A 280 7.87 -15.92 4.47
C LEU A 280 6.66 -15.39 3.67
N GLN A 281 6.91 -14.64 2.60
CA GLN A 281 5.85 -14.13 1.74
C GLN A 281 5.15 -15.26 0.98
N LEU A 282 5.90 -16.23 0.46
CA LEU A 282 5.34 -17.44 -0.18
C LEU A 282 4.45 -18.22 0.78
N GLU A 283 4.89 -18.41 2.03
CA GLU A 283 4.09 -19.08 3.05
C GLU A 283 2.81 -18.32 3.39
N ASN A 284 2.89 -16.99 3.57
CA ASN A 284 1.71 -16.15 3.81
C ASN A 284 0.74 -16.24 2.64
N HIS A 285 1.24 -16.06 1.41
CA HIS A 285 0.44 -16.13 0.19
C HIS A 285 -0.30 -17.46 0.06
N HIS A 286 0.38 -18.58 0.35
CA HIS A 286 -0.23 -19.90 0.34
C HIS A 286 -1.39 -20.00 1.34
N ARG A 287 -1.18 -19.57 2.59
CA ARG A 287 -2.23 -19.62 3.63
C ARG A 287 -3.41 -18.71 3.31
N VAL A 288 -3.15 -17.51 2.79
CA VAL A 288 -4.19 -16.57 2.32
C VAL A 288 -5.01 -17.23 1.20
N LEU A 289 -4.35 -17.82 0.21
CA LEU A 289 -5.02 -18.44 -0.92
C LEU A 289 -5.91 -19.62 -0.50
N GLU A 290 -5.44 -20.47 0.42
CA GLU A 290 -6.25 -21.54 1.01
C GLU A 290 -7.50 -21.02 1.71
N ARG A 291 -7.37 -19.93 2.49
CA ARG A 291 -8.50 -19.30 3.16
C ARG A 291 -9.50 -18.74 2.15
N LEU A 292 -9.02 -18.00 1.14
CA LEU A 292 -9.88 -17.41 0.11
C LEU A 292 -10.66 -18.46 -0.68
N ARG A 293 -10.06 -19.62 -0.98
CA ARG A 293 -10.75 -20.75 -1.62
C ARG A 293 -11.93 -21.28 -0.81
N ARG A 294 -11.89 -21.18 0.52
CA ARG A 294 -13.01 -21.60 1.39
C ARG A 294 -14.11 -20.55 1.46
N GLU A 295 -13.75 -19.27 1.36
CA GLU A 295 -14.67 -18.15 1.53
C GLU A 295 -15.34 -17.71 0.22
N CYS A 296 -14.69 -17.94 -0.93
CA CYS A 296 -15.10 -17.38 -2.22
C CYS A 296 -16.49 -17.82 -2.70
N GLY A 297 -16.97 -18.98 -2.25
CA GLY A 297 -18.32 -19.48 -2.57
C GLY A 297 -19.46 -18.57 -2.09
N GLY A 298 -19.23 -17.75 -1.06
CA GLY A 298 -20.23 -16.83 -0.49
C GLY A 298 -20.02 -15.35 -0.85
N TRP A 299 -19.19 -15.05 -1.85
CA TRP A 299 -18.88 -13.66 -2.21
C TRP A 299 -20.01 -12.97 -3.00
N TRP A 300 -20.67 -13.71 -3.89
CA TRP A 300 -21.90 -13.28 -4.53
C TRP A 300 -23.11 -13.90 -3.83
N LYS A 301 -24.19 -13.12 -3.69
CA LYS A 301 -25.48 -13.57 -3.17
C LYS A 301 -26.25 -14.44 -4.18
N GLN A 302 -25.91 -14.34 -5.46
CA GLN A 302 -26.50 -15.11 -6.55
C GLN A 302 -25.40 -15.84 -7.32
N GLU A 303 -25.60 -17.12 -7.61
CA GLU A 303 -24.59 -17.97 -8.27
C GLU A 303 -24.52 -17.77 -9.78
N VAL A 304 -25.61 -17.27 -10.38
CA VAL A 304 -25.71 -16.99 -11.82
C VAL A 304 -25.56 -15.49 -12.05
N GLY A 305 -24.75 -15.13 -13.05
CA GLY A 305 -24.28 -13.78 -13.37
C GLY A 305 -25.25 -12.66 -12.98
N ASN A 306 -24.74 -11.74 -12.15
CA ASN A 306 -25.45 -10.55 -11.72
C ASN A 306 -24.63 -9.32 -12.14
N GLU A 307 -25.04 -8.69 -13.25
CA GLU A 307 -24.40 -7.50 -13.78
C GLU A 307 -24.32 -6.38 -12.73
N GLN A 308 -25.33 -6.22 -11.87
CA GLN A 308 -25.32 -5.21 -10.81
C GLN A 308 -24.26 -5.50 -9.75
N ALA A 309 -24.03 -6.77 -9.41
CA ALA A 309 -22.94 -7.16 -8.50
C ALA A 309 -21.57 -6.86 -9.11
N THR A 310 -21.41 -7.07 -10.42
CA THR A 310 -20.18 -6.69 -11.16
C THR A 310 -20.01 -5.17 -11.20
N VAL A 311 -21.08 -4.41 -11.44
CA VAL A 311 -21.09 -2.95 -11.37
C VAL A 311 -20.68 -2.47 -9.98
N ALA A 312 -21.21 -3.08 -8.92
CA ALA A 312 -20.84 -2.76 -7.54
C ALA A 312 -19.38 -3.07 -7.23
N LEU A 313 -18.85 -4.21 -7.67
CA LEU A 313 -17.44 -4.58 -7.53
C LEU A 313 -16.54 -3.50 -8.15
N VAL A 314 -16.86 -3.07 -9.37
CA VAL A 314 -16.04 -2.07 -10.06
C VAL A 314 -16.19 -0.69 -9.43
N LYS A 315 -17.42 -0.22 -9.19
CA LYS A 315 -17.69 1.14 -8.70
C LYS A 315 -17.28 1.37 -7.25
N TRP A 316 -17.65 0.45 -6.37
CA TRP A 316 -17.55 0.64 -4.92
C TRP A 316 -16.27 0.07 -4.31
N MET A 317 -15.59 -0.84 -5.01
CA MET A 317 -14.38 -1.49 -4.49
C MET A 317 -13.16 -1.14 -5.35
N LEU A 318 -13.15 -1.53 -6.63
CA LEU A 318 -11.97 -1.36 -7.48
C LEU A 318 -11.68 0.11 -7.80
N ALA A 319 -12.66 0.87 -8.30
CA ALA A 319 -12.46 2.27 -8.67
C ALA A 319 -12.00 3.12 -7.48
N GLN A 320 -12.55 2.86 -6.29
CA GLN A 320 -12.18 3.57 -5.07
C GLN A 320 -10.75 3.24 -4.60
N ARG A 321 -10.31 1.99 -4.80
CA ARG A 321 -8.99 1.53 -4.33
C ARG A 321 -7.87 1.80 -5.34
N VAL A 322 -8.13 1.72 -6.65
CA VAL A 322 -7.12 2.01 -7.68
C VAL A 322 -6.60 3.44 -7.57
N MET A 323 -7.45 4.39 -7.18
CA MET A 323 -7.10 5.80 -7.01
C MET A 323 -6.42 6.11 -5.67
N LEU A 324 -5.98 5.10 -4.92
CA LEU A 324 -5.42 5.29 -3.58
C LEU A 324 -3.89 5.34 -3.58
N SER A 325 -3.23 4.48 -4.37
CA SER A 325 -1.77 4.44 -4.49
C SER A 325 -1.36 3.54 -5.64
N VAL A 326 -0.09 3.61 -6.05
CA VAL A 326 0.49 2.63 -7.01
C VAL A 326 0.35 1.19 -6.50
N GLN A 327 0.56 0.97 -5.19
CA GLN A 327 0.47 -0.37 -4.59
C GLN A 327 -0.98 -0.88 -4.60
N ASP A 328 -1.95 0.00 -4.38
CA ASP A 328 -3.37 -0.35 -4.42
C ASP A 328 -3.88 -0.57 -5.86
N ALA A 329 -3.32 0.14 -6.84
CA ALA A 329 -3.57 -0.12 -8.27
C ALA A 329 -3.07 -1.51 -8.70
N LEU A 330 -1.84 -1.86 -8.32
CA LEU A 330 -1.30 -3.22 -8.52
C LEU A 330 -2.13 -4.27 -7.78
N PHE A 331 -2.52 -4.00 -6.53
CA PHE A 331 -3.41 -4.87 -5.77
C PHE A 331 -4.68 -5.16 -6.55
N CYS A 332 -5.36 -4.13 -7.06
CA CYS A 332 -6.60 -4.30 -7.80
C CYS A 332 -6.40 -5.14 -9.06
N ALA A 333 -5.30 -4.95 -9.79
CA ALA A 333 -5.00 -5.75 -10.98
C ALA A 333 -4.75 -7.23 -10.63
N HIS A 334 -3.94 -7.49 -9.60
CA HIS A 334 -3.71 -8.86 -9.11
C HIS A 334 -4.96 -9.49 -8.49
N PHE A 335 -5.82 -8.69 -7.86
CA PHE A 335 -7.07 -9.16 -7.28
C PHE A 335 -8.05 -9.62 -8.36
N VAL A 336 -8.15 -8.92 -9.49
CA VAL A 336 -8.96 -9.37 -10.64
C VAL A 336 -8.42 -10.71 -11.18
N LYS A 337 -7.11 -10.86 -11.33
CA LYS A 337 -6.48 -12.14 -11.73
C LYS A 337 -6.74 -13.25 -10.70
N LEU A 338 -6.78 -12.90 -9.42
CA LEU A 338 -7.12 -13.80 -8.33
C LEU A 338 -8.59 -14.25 -8.39
N LEU A 339 -9.53 -13.34 -8.69
CA LEU A 339 -10.94 -13.70 -8.91
C LEU A 339 -11.09 -14.72 -10.04
N VAL A 340 -10.37 -14.52 -11.16
CA VAL A 340 -10.33 -15.50 -12.25
C VAL A 340 -9.80 -16.85 -11.76
N THR A 341 -8.74 -16.85 -10.94
CA THR A 341 -8.13 -18.09 -10.42
C THR A 341 -9.03 -18.82 -9.42
N LEU A 342 -9.76 -18.09 -8.58
CA LEU A 342 -10.63 -18.64 -7.54
C LEU A 342 -11.98 -19.12 -8.08
N HIS A 343 -12.41 -18.63 -9.24
CA HIS A 343 -13.71 -18.91 -9.86
C HIS A 343 -14.89 -18.82 -8.88
N PRO A 344 -15.07 -17.70 -8.14
CA PRO A 344 -16.23 -17.55 -7.28
C PRO A 344 -17.52 -17.63 -8.10
N PRO A 345 -18.57 -18.30 -7.59
CA PRO A 345 -19.87 -18.36 -8.27
C PRO A 345 -20.41 -16.94 -8.43
N GLY A 346 -20.99 -16.63 -9.59
CA GLY A 346 -21.52 -15.30 -9.92
C GLY A 346 -20.52 -14.32 -10.58
N PHE A 347 -19.20 -14.55 -10.50
CA PHE A 347 -18.23 -13.69 -11.20
C PHE A 347 -18.07 -14.08 -12.67
N GLN A 348 -18.32 -13.13 -13.56
CA GLN A 348 -18.13 -13.30 -15.00
C GLN A 348 -17.09 -12.31 -15.52
N LEU A 349 -15.98 -12.83 -16.05
CA LEU A 349 -14.86 -12.00 -16.51
C LEU A 349 -15.25 -11.05 -17.66
N LEU A 350 -16.13 -11.51 -18.56
CA LEU A 350 -16.60 -10.70 -19.68
C LEU A 350 -17.42 -9.49 -19.20
N ASP A 351 -18.35 -9.70 -18.26
CA ASP A 351 -19.13 -8.63 -17.65
C ASP A 351 -18.22 -7.62 -16.95
N PHE A 352 -17.20 -8.13 -16.24
CA PHE A 352 -16.21 -7.28 -15.59
C PHE A 352 -15.52 -6.34 -16.60
N TYR A 353 -15.02 -6.87 -17.73
CA TYR A 353 -14.39 -6.02 -18.74
C TYR A 353 -15.37 -5.03 -19.38
N ASN A 354 -16.63 -5.43 -19.62
CA ASN A 354 -17.65 -4.54 -20.16
C ASN A 354 -17.94 -3.35 -19.22
N VAL A 355 -18.10 -3.63 -17.93
CA VAL A 355 -18.30 -2.61 -16.90
C VAL A 355 -17.05 -1.74 -16.73
N ALA A 356 -15.87 -2.35 -16.60
CA ALA A 356 -14.62 -1.64 -16.35
C ALA A 356 -14.25 -0.68 -17.50
N THR A 357 -14.43 -1.11 -18.75
CA THR A 357 -14.18 -0.26 -19.94
C THR A 357 -15.18 0.90 -20.04
N THR A 358 -16.44 0.68 -19.65
CA THR A 358 -17.44 1.76 -19.58
C THR A 358 -17.07 2.78 -18.50
N LEU A 359 -16.68 2.32 -17.31
CA LEU A 359 -16.27 3.19 -16.21
C LEU A 359 -14.97 3.94 -16.48
N LEU A 360 -14.04 3.35 -17.23
CA LEU A 360 -12.78 3.97 -17.64
C LEU A 360 -12.99 5.31 -18.32
N MET A 361 -13.98 5.43 -19.22
CA MET A 361 -14.27 6.69 -19.92
C MET A 361 -14.65 7.82 -18.96
N VAL A 362 -15.35 7.49 -17.87
CA VAL A 362 -15.77 8.46 -16.86
C VAL A 362 -14.60 8.78 -15.92
N LEU A 363 -13.91 7.75 -15.43
CA LEU A 363 -12.81 7.93 -14.47
C LEU A 363 -11.69 8.79 -15.02
N VAL A 364 -11.28 8.60 -16.28
CA VAL A 364 -10.19 9.39 -16.89
C VAL A 364 -10.51 10.89 -16.91
N GLN A 365 -11.78 11.29 -16.99
CA GLN A 365 -12.17 12.71 -17.01
C GLN A 365 -12.17 13.36 -15.62
N CYS A 366 -12.20 12.56 -14.56
CA CYS A 366 -12.34 13.03 -13.18
C CYS A 366 -11.07 12.87 -12.33
N CYS A 367 -10.01 12.28 -12.89
CA CYS A 367 -8.76 12.04 -12.18
C CYS A 367 -7.92 13.31 -12.03
N THR A 368 -7.23 13.42 -10.89
CA THR A 368 -6.02 14.24 -10.80
C THR A 368 -4.86 13.63 -11.61
N GLU A 369 -3.73 14.34 -11.69
CA GLU A 369 -2.53 13.85 -12.36
C GLU A 369 -2.01 12.55 -11.70
N SER A 370 -2.00 12.49 -10.36
CA SER A 370 -1.56 11.30 -9.62
C SER A 370 -2.53 10.14 -9.77
N GLU A 371 -3.83 10.38 -9.70
CA GLU A 371 -4.87 9.36 -9.87
C GLU A 371 -4.83 8.75 -11.27
N ALA A 372 -4.72 9.58 -12.31
CA ALA A 372 -4.63 9.13 -13.70
C ALA A 372 -3.42 8.21 -13.90
N ARG A 373 -2.29 8.50 -13.25
CA ARG A 373 -1.09 7.66 -13.27
C ARG A 373 -1.34 6.30 -12.61
N TRP A 374 -1.92 6.25 -11.41
CA TRP A 374 -2.19 4.99 -10.71
C TRP A 374 -3.21 4.14 -11.48
N PHE A 375 -4.22 4.79 -12.04
CA PHE A 375 -5.17 4.15 -12.93
C PHE A 375 -4.49 3.56 -14.16
N GLY A 376 -3.55 4.28 -14.79
CA GLY A 376 -2.75 3.77 -15.90
C GLY A 376 -1.97 2.49 -15.57
N VAL A 377 -1.41 2.40 -14.35
CA VAL A 377 -0.74 1.18 -13.85
C VAL A 377 -1.72 0.02 -13.75
N PHE A 378 -2.92 0.25 -13.21
CA PHE A 378 -3.96 -0.77 -13.15
C PHE A 378 -4.34 -1.26 -14.55
N LEU A 379 -4.61 -0.35 -15.49
CA LEU A 379 -5.01 -0.69 -16.85
C LEU A 379 -3.97 -1.52 -17.59
N ARG A 380 -2.69 -1.13 -17.51
CA ARG A 380 -1.56 -1.87 -18.11
C ARG A 380 -1.51 -3.33 -17.64
N ASP A 381 -1.89 -3.59 -16.40
CA ASP A 381 -1.76 -4.92 -15.81
C ASP A 381 -3.01 -5.80 -16.03
N ILE A 382 -4.17 -5.20 -16.33
CA ILE A 382 -5.44 -5.92 -16.57
C ILE A 382 -5.85 -6.04 -18.04
N MET A 383 -5.38 -5.16 -18.92
CA MET A 383 -5.61 -5.20 -20.36
C MET A 383 -4.39 -5.79 -21.06
#